data_AF-A0A3N4JNK6-F1
#
_entry.id   AF-A0A3N4JNK6-F1
#
_cell.length_a   1.000
_cell.length_b   1.000
_cell.length_c   1.000
_cell.angle_alpha   90.00
_cell.angle_beta   90.00
_cell.angle_gamma   90.00
#
_symmetry.space_group_name_H-M   'P 1'
#
loop_
_entity.id
_entity.type
_entity.pdbx_description
1 polymer ?
#
loop_
_entity_poly.entity_id
_entity_poly.type
_entity_poly.pdbx_seq_one_letter_code
_entity_poly.pdbx_strand_id
1 'polypeptide(L)'
;ADEDIALITVLINFLSAIWSYFCISASLDRRSRAYDLMHDTELAWNALWTSCQTFALLVSFTNLSLLFYIATRVYASFVDTVKAQADLRGKITWLLVGIGCVLVGAPMAFLPWKLT
;
A
#
# COMPACT_ATOMS: atom_id res chain seq x y z
N ALA A 1 16.05 4.83 -13.07
CA ALA A 1 16.13 3.62 -12.23
C ALA A 1 15.06 3.64 -11.14
N ASP A 2 15.18 4.49 -10.10
CA ASP A 2 14.18 4.55 -9.02
C ASP A 2 12.80 5.05 -9.50
N GLU A 3 12.77 6.02 -10.41
CA GLU A 3 11.51 6.52 -11.03
C GLU A 3 10.82 5.47 -11.91
N ASP A 4 11.59 4.72 -12.71
CA ASP A 4 11.05 3.66 -13.57
C ASP A 4 10.45 2.52 -12.74
N ILE A 5 11.12 2.14 -11.65
CA ILE A 5 10.63 1.13 -10.70
C ILE A 5 9.35 1.63 -10.03
N ALA A 6 9.29 2.89 -9.62
CA ALA A 6 8.09 3.48 -9.04
C ALA A 6 6.93 3.47 -10.04
N LEU A 7 7.17 3.83 -11.30
CA LEU A 7 6.15 3.87 -12.34
C LEU A 7 5.62 2.47 -12.69
N ILE A 8 6.51 1.47 -12.78
CA ILE A 8 6.13 0.06 -12.96
C ILE A 8 5.30 -0.42 -11.77
N THR A 9 5.69 -0.08 -10.55
CA THR A 9 4.99 -0.48 -9.33
C THR A 9 3.58 0.12 -9.27
N VAL A 10 3.43 1.40 -9.62
CA VAL A 10 2.13 2.08 -9.71
C VAL A 10 1.27 1.44 -10.80
N LEU A 11 1.84 1.13 -11.97
CA LEU A 11 1.12 0.49 -13.07
C LEU A 11 0.61 -0.91 -12.68
N ILE A 12 1.44 -1.74 -12.03
CA ILE A 12 1.05 -3.08 -11.57
C ILE A 12 -0.07 -3.00 -10.53
N ASN A 13 0.01 -2.05 -9.59
CA ASN A 13 -1.04 -1.81 -8.62
C ASN A 13 -2.35 -1.37 -9.28
N PHE A 14 -2.28 -0.50 -10.29
CA PHE A 14 -3.45 -0.05 -11.04
C PHE A 14 -4.13 -1.20 -11.81
N LEU A 15 -3.35 -2.01 -12.53
CA LEU A 15 -3.87 -3.18 -13.26
C LEU A 15 -4.49 -4.20 -12.29
N SER A 16 -3.88 -4.43 -11.14
CA SER A 16 -4.41 -5.32 -10.10
C SER A 16 -5.71 -4.81 -9.49
N ALA A 17 -5.86 -3.49 -9.33
CA ALA A 17 -7.10 -2.86 -8.89
C ALA A 17 -8.21 -3.01 -9.93
N ILE A 18 -7.92 -2.81 -11.22
CA ILE A 18 -8.86 -3.04 -12.32
C ILE A 18 -9.34 -4.49 -12.32
N TRP A 19 -8.43 -5.45 -12.21
CA TRP A 19 -8.77 -6.87 -12.18
C TRP A 19 -9.66 -7.22 -10.98
N SER A 20 -9.31 -6.73 -9.80
CA SER A 20 -10.11 -6.96 -8.59
C SER A 20 -11.51 -6.35 -8.72
N TYR A 21 -11.61 -5.14 -9.27
CA TYR A 21 -12.90 -4.50 -9.54
C TYR A 21 -13.73 -5.29 -10.55
N PHE A 22 -13.11 -5.80 -11.61
CA PHE A 22 -13.78 -6.64 -12.60
C PHE A 22 -14.33 -7.92 -11.96
N CYS A 23 -13.53 -8.65 -11.18
CA CYS A 23 -13.95 -9.86 -10.47
C CYS A 23 -15.13 -9.58 -9.50
N ILE A 24 -15.06 -8.49 -8.74
CA ILE A 24 -16.14 -8.10 -7.82
C ILE A 24 -17.41 -7.72 -8.60
N SER A 25 -17.28 -6.90 -9.65
CA SER A 25 -18.44 -6.45 -10.43
C SER A 25 -19.11 -7.62 -11.14
N ALA A 26 -18.31 -8.51 -11.73
CA ALA A 26 -18.81 -9.71 -12.39
C ALA A 26 -19.45 -10.70 -11.40
N SER A 27 -19.05 -10.70 -10.12
CA SER A 27 -19.70 -11.49 -9.06
C SER A 27 -21.07 -10.94 -8.62
N LEU A 28 -21.29 -9.63 -8.77
CA LEU A 28 -22.49 -8.95 -8.29
C LEU A 28 -23.55 -8.79 -9.38
N ASP A 29 -23.15 -8.62 -10.63
CA ASP A 29 -24.09 -8.44 -11.74
C ASP A 29 -24.55 -9.78 -12.36
N ARG A 30 -25.55 -10.37 -11.72
CA ARG A 30 -26.21 -11.61 -12.14
C ARG A 30 -26.91 -11.55 -13.50
N ARG A 31 -27.04 -10.36 -14.11
CA ARG A 31 -27.66 -10.21 -15.45
C ARG A 31 -26.61 -10.17 -16.56
N SER A 32 -25.33 -10.11 -16.21
CA SER A 32 -24.26 -10.04 -17.19
C SER A 32 -23.89 -11.43 -17.72
N ARG A 33 -23.58 -11.50 -19.01
CA ARG A 33 -23.07 -12.73 -19.65
C ARG A 33 -21.72 -13.18 -19.06
N ALA A 34 -21.00 -12.26 -18.42
CA ALA A 34 -19.77 -12.54 -17.69
C ALA A 34 -20.03 -13.35 -16.41
N TYR A 35 -21.12 -13.06 -15.68
CA TYR A 35 -21.53 -13.84 -14.52
C TYR A 35 -21.79 -15.31 -14.90
N ASP A 36 -22.54 -15.53 -15.99
CA ASP A 36 -22.83 -16.87 -16.50
C ASP A 36 -21.55 -17.63 -16.89
N LEU A 37 -20.64 -16.97 -17.62
CA LEU A 37 -19.34 -17.54 -18.01
C LEU A 37 -18.45 -17.89 -16.80
N MET A 38 -18.49 -17.08 -15.75
CA MET A 38 -17.67 -17.30 -14.56
C MET A 38 -18.24 -18.35 -13.61
N HIS A 39 -19.56 -18.54 -13.61
CA HIS A 39 -20.25 -19.57 -12.82
C HIS A 39 -20.56 -20.84 -13.62
N ASP A 40 -20.12 -20.92 -14.89
CA ASP A 40 -20.38 -22.07 -15.78
C ASP A 40 -19.81 -23.37 -15.19
N THR A 41 -18.70 -23.27 -14.45
CA THR A 41 -18.14 -24.37 -13.65
C THR A 41 -17.67 -23.87 -12.29
N GLU A 42 -17.82 -24.70 -11.25
CA GLU A 42 -17.28 -24.39 -9.91
C GLU A 42 -15.77 -24.17 -9.93
N LEU A 43 -15.06 -24.84 -10.85
CA LEU A 43 -13.63 -24.67 -11.06
C LEU A 43 -13.27 -23.28 -11.60
N ALA A 44 -14.00 -22.78 -12.62
CA ALA A 44 -13.77 -21.45 -13.18
C ALA A 44 -14.04 -20.36 -12.14
N TRP A 45 -15.11 -20.53 -11.36
CA TRP A 45 -15.47 -19.62 -10.27
C TRP A 45 -14.38 -19.58 -9.18
N ASN A 46 -13.94 -20.74 -8.70
CA ASN A 46 -12.90 -20.84 -7.69
C ASN A 46 -11.56 -20.27 -8.17
N ALA A 47 -11.18 -20.54 -9.43
CA ALA A 47 -9.96 -19.99 -10.01
C ALA A 47 -10.00 -18.46 -10.10
N LEU A 48 -11.13 -17.90 -10.54
CA LEU A 48 -11.32 -16.46 -10.63
C LEU A 48 -11.25 -15.79 -9.26
N TRP A 49 -11.98 -16.33 -8.28
CA TRP A 49 -11.99 -15.79 -6.91
C TRP A 49 -10.61 -15.86 -6.25
N THR A 50 -9.91 -16.98 -6.42
CA THR A 50 -8.52 -17.15 -5.93
C THR A 50 -7.56 -16.17 -6.60
N SER A 51 -7.73 -15.91 -7.90
CA SER A 51 -6.92 -14.90 -8.61
C SER A 51 -7.15 -13.50 -8.03
N CYS A 52 -8.40 -13.12 -7.75
CA CYS A 52 -8.75 -11.83 -7.15
C CYS A 52 -8.08 -11.66 -5.78
N GLN A 53 -8.14 -12.68 -4.93
CA GLN A 53 -7.49 -12.66 -3.62
C GLN A 53 -5.96 -12.54 -3.74
N THR A 54 -5.37 -13.26 -4.69
CA THR A 54 -3.93 -13.23 -4.94
C THR A 54 -3.47 -11.84 -5.38
N PHE A 55 -4.19 -11.19 -6.31
CA PHE A 55 -3.89 -9.82 -6.73
C PHE A 55 -4.08 -8.81 -5.60
N ALA A 56 -5.12 -8.94 -4.79
CA ALA A 56 -5.32 -8.08 -3.61
C ALA A 56 -4.17 -8.22 -2.59
N LEU A 57 -3.68 -9.44 -2.36
CA LEU A 57 -2.52 -9.70 -1.51
C LEU A 57 -1.23 -9.12 -2.12
N LEU A 58 -1.00 -9.28 -3.43
CA LEU A 58 0.16 -8.72 -4.11
C LEU A 58 0.19 -7.19 -4.04
N VAL A 59 -0.95 -6.52 -4.23
CA VAL A 59 -1.06 -5.06 -4.06
C VAL A 59 -0.75 -4.66 -2.63
N SER A 60 -1.29 -5.38 -1.66
CA SER A 60 -1.05 -5.11 -0.23
C SER A 60 0.43 -5.27 0.13
N PHE A 61 1.09 -6.32 -0.36
CA PHE A 61 2.51 -6.57 -0.14
C PHE A 61 3.40 -5.52 -0.81
N THR A 62 3.05 -5.11 -2.03
CA THR A 62 3.72 -4.05 -2.76
C THR A 62 3.62 -2.71 -2.02
N ASN A 63 2.43 -2.35 -1.55
CA ASN A 63 2.21 -1.14 -0.77
C ASN A 63 2.97 -1.15 0.55
N LEU A 64 3.00 -2.30 1.25
CA LEU A 64 3.79 -2.47 2.47
C LEU A 64 5.31 -2.30 2.20
N SER A 65 5.79 -2.87 1.09
CA SER A 65 7.19 -2.77 0.69
C SER A 65 7.60 -1.33 0.35
N LEU A 66 6.74 -0.60 -0.37
CA LEU A 66 6.92 0.83 -0.64
C LEU A 66 6.94 1.66 0.66
N LEU A 67 6.03 1.38 1.58
CA LEU A 67 5.99 2.05 2.88
C LEU A 67 7.28 1.80 3.66
N PHE A 68 7.79 0.57 3.67
CA PHE A 68 9.06 0.24 4.31
C PHE A 68 10.25 0.93 3.63
N TYR A 69 10.28 0.97 2.30
CA TYR A 69 11.31 1.68 1.54
C TYR A 69 11.32 3.19 1.85
N ILE A 70 10.16 3.84 1.86
CA ILE A 70 10.05 5.26 2.20
C ILE A 70 10.47 5.48 3.66
N ALA A 71 10.01 4.64 4.59
CA ALA A 71 10.36 4.76 6.01
C ALA A 71 11.88 4.64 6.24
N THR A 72 12.55 3.68 5.59
CA THR A 72 14.00 3.51 5.69
C THR A 72 14.78 4.69 5.11
N ARG A 73 14.34 5.24 3.96
CA ARG A 73 14.94 6.45 3.36
C ARG A 73 14.78 7.68 4.26
N VAL A 74 13.57 7.90 4.80
CA VAL A 74 13.29 9.01 5.73
C VAL A 74 14.12 8.85 7.00
N TYR A 75 14.23 7.63 7.55
CA TYR A 75 15.06 7.36 8.72
C TYR A 75 16.54 7.63 8.44
N ALA A 76 17.09 7.17 7.31
CA ALA A 76 18.48 7.43 6.95
C ALA A 76 18.75 8.93 6.83
N SER A 77 17.88 9.66 6.12
CA SER A 77 17.98 11.12 5.97
C SER A 77 17.88 11.84 7.33
N PHE A 78 17.00 11.38 8.22
CA PHE A 78 16.87 11.91 9.57
C PHE A 78 18.15 11.69 10.39
N VAL A 79 18.71 10.48 10.37
CA VAL A 79 19.96 10.15 11.07
C VAL A 79 21.12 10.99 10.55
N ASP A 80 21.23 11.15 9.24
CA ASP A 80 22.27 11.97 8.62
C ASP A 80 22.12 13.44 9.00
N THR A 81 20.88 13.95 9.06
CA THR A 81 20.58 15.32 9.52
C THR A 81 20.98 15.50 10.98
N VAL A 82 20.68 14.55 11.86
CA VAL A 82 21.07 14.60 13.28
C VAL A 82 22.60 14.54 13.42
N LYS A 83 23.29 13.71 12.63
CA LYS A 83 24.76 13.62 12.65
C LYS A 83 25.44 14.89 12.15
N ALA A 84 24.87 15.54 11.13
CA ALA A 84 25.41 16.76 10.52
C ALA A 84 25.29 18.01 11.43
N GLN A 85 24.46 17.96 12.48
CA GLN A 85 24.39 19.05 13.46
C GLN A 85 25.68 19.11 14.28
N ALA A 86 26.39 20.24 14.21
CA ALA A 86 27.61 20.46 14.99
C ALA A 86 27.32 20.66 16.50
N ASP A 87 26.14 21.20 16.84
CA ASP A 87 25.80 21.61 18.20
C ASP A 87 24.90 20.60 18.93
N LEU A 88 25.16 20.39 20.23
CA LEU A 88 24.48 19.37 21.05
C LEU A 88 22.99 19.68 21.20
N ARG A 89 22.63 20.97 21.31
CA ARG A 89 21.23 21.43 21.35
C ARG A 89 20.50 21.17 20.03
N GLY A 90 21.19 21.33 18.89
CA GLY A 90 20.65 21.00 17.57
C GLY A 90 20.29 19.53 17.46
N LYS A 91 21.17 18.63 17.93
CA LYS A 91 20.91 17.19 17.96
C LYS A 91 19.68 16.83 18.79
N ILE A 92 19.59 17.33 20.02
CA ILE A 92 18.47 17.04 20.93
C ILE A 92 17.14 17.53 20.35
N THR A 93 17.13 18.72 19.74
CA THR A 93 15.92 19.30 19.14
C THR A 93 15.40 18.44 17.99
N TRP A 94 16.27 18.03 17.07
CA TRP A 94 15.87 17.14 15.98
C TRP A 94 15.40 15.77 16.47
N LEU A 95 16.02 15.23 17.52
CA LEU A 95 15.61 13.97 18.14
C LEU A 95 14.20 14.06 18.74
N LEU A 96 13.89 15.17 19.44
CA LEU A 96 12.55 15.43 19.98
C LEU A 96 11.51 15.62 18.87
N VAL A 97 11.86 16.29 17.77
CA VAL A 97 10.98 16.44 16.60
C VAL A 97 10.67 15.07 15.98
N GLY A 98 11.68 14.22 15.80
CA GLY A 98 11.48 12.86 15.29
C GLY A 98 10.56 12.03 16.18
N ILE A 99 10.78 12.06 17.51
CA ILE A 99 9.90 11.38 18.49
C ILE A 99 8.48 11.94 18.44
N GLY A 100 8.32 13.27 18.36
CA GLY A 100 7.02 13.92 18.22
C GLY A 100 6.25 13.50 16.97
N CYS A 101 6.94 13.41 15.83
CA CYS A 101 6.33 12.93 14.58
C CYS A 101 5.84 11.49 14.69
N VAL A 102 6.56 10.60 15.38
CA VAL A 102 6.13 9.21 15.60
C VAL A 102 4.96 9.15 16.59
N LEU A 103 5.05 9.90 17.70
CA LEU A 103 4.02 9.92 18.74
C LEU A 103 2.68 10.49 18.25
N VAL A 104 2.69 11.41 17.28
CA VAL A 104 1.46 11.98 16.68
C VAL A 104 1.04 11.18 15.44
N GLY A 105 1.99 10.80 14.60
CA GLY A 105 1.72 10.09 13.34
C GLY A 105 1.21 8.66 13.53
N ALA A 106 1.74 7.91 14.51
CA ALA A 106 1.29 6.56 14.80
C ALA A 106 -0.20 6.50 15.23
N PRO A 107 -0.67 7.27 16.22
CA PRO A 107 -2.09 7.26 16.58
C PRO A 107 -2.99 7.81 15.47
N MET A 108 -2.54 8.78 14.67
CA MET A 108 -3.28 9.24 13.48
C MET A 108 -3.46 8.12 12.43
N ALA A 109 -2.49 7.22 12.29
CA ALA A 109 -2.59 6.06 11.38
C ALA A 109 -3.58 4.99 11.89
N PHE A 110 -3.82 4.92 13.20
CA PHE A 110 -4.80 4.01 13.81
C PHE A 110 -6.17 4.66 14.08
N LEU A 111 -6.30 5.97 13.86
CA LEU A 111 -7.59 6.67 13.89
C LEU A 111 -8.26 6.54 12.52
N PRO A 112 -9.29 5.69 12.37
CA PRO A 112 -10.04 5.62 11.12
C PRO A 112 -10.67 6.98 10.86
N TRP A 113 -10.16 7.70 9.86
CA TRP A 113 -10.58 9.07 9.52
C TRP A 113 -12.05 9.18 9.08
N LYS A 114 -12.77 8.06 8.94
CA LYS A 114 -14.22 7.99 8.75
C LYS A 114 -14.83 6.76 9.44
N LEU A 115 -15.20 6.93 10.70
CA LEU A 115 -16.25 6.15 11.37
C LEU A 115 -17.35 7.09 11.95
N THR A 116 -17.55 8.24 11.31
CA THR A 116 -18.69 9.14 11.55
C THR A 116 -19.28 9.57 10.23
#